data_AF-A0A3E2TBT1-F1
#
_entry.id   AF-A0A3E2TBT1-F1
#
_cell.length_a   1.000
_cell.length_b   1.000
_cell.length_c   1.000
_cell.angle_alpha   90.00
_cell.angle_beta   90.00
_cell.angle_gamma   90.00
#
_symmetry.space_group_name_H-M   'P 1'
#
loop_
_entity.id
_entity.type
_entity.pdbx_description
1 polymer ?
#
loop_
_entity_poly.entity_id
_entity_poly.type
_entity_poly.pdbx_seq_one_letter_code
_entity_poly.pdbx_strand_id
1 'polypeptide(L)'
;MTTEQWERENQDTLMEYFIDGDPSVRRIQCEYCRKVLYTQTRNRKYCSFQICGHKMLNLRKSLKKRAERGTYTCACCGEQFLPIRADARYCSNACRQKDYRQRKANAASIL
;
A
#
# COMPACT_ATOMS: atom_id res chain seq x y z
N MET A 1 3.77 10.32 -27.35
CA MET A 1 2.82 9.52 -26.55
C MET A 1 3.46 8.18 -26.25
N THR A 2 3.46 7.71 -25.00
CA THR A 2 4.06 6.40 -24.66
C THR A 2 3.09 5.26 -24.99
N THR A 3 3.59 4.04 -25.22
CA THR A 3 2.74 2.85 -25.46
C THR A 3 1.72 2.66 -24.34
N GLU A 4 2.14 2.79 -23.07
CA GLU A 4 1.23 2.71 -21.93
C GLU A 4 0.14 3.79 -21.96
N GLN A 5 0.49 5.02 -22.35
CA GLN A 5 -0.47 6.12 -22.42
C GLN A 5 -1.52 5.85 -23.50
N TRP A 6 -1.05 5.49 -24.70
CA TRP A 6 -1.95 5.14 -25.81
C TRP A 6 -2.85 3.97 -25.45
N GLU A 7 -2.29 2.87 -24.93
CA GLU A 7 -3.09 1.69 -24.54
C GLU A 7 -4.17 2.07 -23.51
N ARG A 8 -3.85 2.94 -22.55
CA ARG A 8 -4.81 3.39 -21.53
C ARG A 8 -5.96 4.21 -22.11
N GLU A 9 -5.66 5.05 -23.10
CA GLU A 9 -6.64 5.91 -23.77
C GLU A 9 -7.49 5.14 -24.79
N ASN A 10 -7.01 3.99 -25.30
CA ASN A 10 -7.62 3.21 -26.37
C ASN A 10 -8.01 1.78 -25.90
N GLN A 11 -8.57 1.67 -24.69
CA GLN A 11 -8.96 0.36 -24.14
C GLN A 11 -10.10 -0.31 -24.93
N ASP A 12 -11.02 0.46 -25.50
CA ASP A 12 -12.12 -0.07 -26.30
C ASP A 12 -11.61 -0.67 -27.61
N THR A 13 -10.73 0.04 -28.33
CA THR A 13 -10.06 -0.49 -29.53
C THR A 13 -9.26 -1.76 -29.23
N LEU A 14 -8.54 -1.82 -28.12
CA LEU A 14 -7.81 -3.03 -27.72
C LEU A 14 -8.75 -4.17 -27.33
N MET A 15 -9.92 -3.87 -26.77
CA MET A 15 -10.93 -4.88 -26.50
C MET A 15 -11.48 -5.46 -27.79
N GLU A 16 -11.77 -4.63 -28.79
CA GLU A 16 -12.21 -5.07 -30.13
C GLU A 16 -11.18 -6.01 -30.76
N TYR A 17 -9.90 -5.61 -30.81
CA TYR A 17 -8.83 -6.47 -31.35
C TYR A 17 -8.73 -7.81 -30.62
N PHE A 18 -8.91 -7.81 -29.29
CA PHE A 18 -8.94 -9.05 -28.51
C PHE A 18 -10.15 -9.94 -28.86
N ILE A 19 -11.32 -9.35 -29.05
CA ILE A 19 -12.55 -10.07 -29.45
C ILE A 19 -12.40 -10.66 -30.86
N ASP A 20 -11.77 -9.92 -31.77
CA ASP A 20 -11.48 -10.37 -33.14
C ASP A 20 -10.37 -11.43 -33.22
N GLY A 21 -9.76 -11.75 -32.07
CA GLY A 21 -8.77 -12.84 -31.95
C GLY A 21 -7.33 -12.43 -32.27
N ASP A 22 -6.99 -11.13 -32.23
CA ASP A 22 -5.61 -10.68 -32.40
C ASP A 22 -4.70 -11.26 -31.30
N PRO A 23 -3.72 -12.11 -31.64
CA PRO A 23 -2.87 -12.78 -30.65
C PRO A 23 -1.88 -11.82 -29.97
N SER A 24 -1.70 -10.60 -30.48
CA SER A 24 -0.83 -9.59 -29.88
C SER A 24 -1.44 -8.96 -28.63
N VAL A 25 -2.77 -8.94 -28.53
CA VAL A 25 -3.51 -8.33 -27.41
C VAL A 25 -3.84 -9.35 -26.34
N ARG A 26 -3.60 -9.00 -25.08
CA ARG A 26 -3.92 -9.85 -23.93
C ARG A 26 -4.88 -9.15 -22.99
N ARG A 27 -5.86 -9.90 -22.48
CA ARG A 27 -6.72 -9.49 -21.37
C ARG A 27 -6.05 -9.87 -20.04
N ILE A 28 -5.78 -8.88 -19.20
CA ILE A 28 -5.20 -9.08 -17.86
C ILE A 28 -6.03 -8.39 -16.78
N GLN A 29 -5.80 -8.78 -15.53
CA GLN A 29 -6.32 -8.08 -14.36
C GLN A 29 -5.20 -7.28 -13.69
N CYS A 30 -5.43 -5.99 -13.42
CA CYS A 30 -4.51 -5.17 -12.66
C CYS A 30 -4.27 -5.78 -11.27
N GLU A 31 -3.00 -6.03 -10.90
CA GLU A 31 -2.63 -6.63 -9.62
C GLU A 31 -2.96 -5.75 -8.40
N TYR A 32 -3.19 -4.44 -8.59
CA TYR A 32 -3.54 -3.52 -7.49
C TYR A 32 -5.05 -3.30 -7.36
N CYS A 33 -5.68 -2.70 -8.38
CA CYS A 33 -7.10 -2.29 -8.30
C CYS A 33 -8.08 -3.30 -8.90
N ARG A 34 -7.59 -4.44 -9.39
CA ARG A 34 -8.41 -5.52 -9.98
C ARG A 34 -9.20 -5.13 -11.23
N LYS A 35 -9.00 -3.93 -11.77
CA LYS A 35 -9.52 -3.49 -13.08
C LYS A 35 -9.00 -4.41 -14.19
N VAL A 36 -9.89 -4.88 -15.05
CA VAL A 36 -9.55 -5.58 -16.29
C VAL A 36 -9.02 -4.58 -17.31
N LEU A 37 -7.95 -4.94 -18.02
CA LEU A 37 -7.41 -4.15 -19.11
C LEU A 37 -6.91 -5.05 -20.25
N TYR A 38 -6.90 -4.48 -21.45
CA TYR A 38 -6.33 -5.07 -22.66
C TYR A 38 -5.01 -4.38 -22.97
N THR A 39 -4.00 -5.15 -23.36
CA THR A 39 -2.63 -4.62 -23.53
C THR A 39 -1.82 -5.50 -24.46
N GLN A 40 -1.00 -4.86 -25.30
CA GLN A 40 -0.01 -5.55 -26.14
C GLN A 40 1.29 -5.74 -25.36
N THR A 41 1.54 -4.94 -24.32
CA THR A 41 2.76 -4.96 -23.49
C THR A 41 2.91 -6.24 -22.64
N ARG A 42 3.72 -7.21 -23.07
CA ARG A 42 3.83 -8.58 -22.51
C ARG A 42 3.81 -8.69 -20.99
N ASN A 43 4.62 -7.86 -20.32
CA ASN A 43 4.84 -7.92 -18.87
C ASN A 43 4.01 -6.89 -18.09
N ARG A 44 2.92 -6.39 -18.68
CA ARG A 44 2.01 -5.46 -18.01
C ARG A 44 1.37 -6.15 -16.80
N LYS A 45 1.43 -5.49 -15.64
CA LYS A 45 0.85 -5.97 -14.37
C LYS A 45 -0.22 -5.04 -13.78
N TYR A 46 -0.21 -3.79 -14.21
CA TYR A 46 -1.03 -2.74 -13.60
C TYR A 46 -1.75 -1.94 -14.69
N CYS A 47 -2.92 -1.38 -14.39
CA CYS A 47 -3.62 -0.49 -15.33
C CYS A 47 -2.87 0.81 -15.60
N SER A 48 -2.06 1.25 -14.63
CA SER A 48 -1.13 2.36 -14.74
C SER A 48 0.06 2.07 -13.83
N PHE A 49 1.27 2.12 -14.36
CA PHE A 49 2.47 1.97 -13.54
C PHE A 49 2.60 3.16 -12.57
N GLN A 50 2.35 4.38 -13.04
CA GLN A 50 2.46 5.61 -12.25
C GLN A 50 1.48 5.69 -11.08
N ILE A 51 0.30 5.06 -11.22
CA ILE A 51 -0.72 5.04 -10.14
C ILE A 51 -0.69 3.72 -9.39
N CYS A 52 -1.08 2.62 -10.04
CA CYS A 52 -1.25 1.33 -9.40
C CYS A 52 0.10 0.65 -9.10
N GLY A 53 1.04 0.72 -10.04
CA GLY A 53 2.39 0.18 -9.86
C GLY A 53 3.15 0.86 -8.71
N HIS A 54 3.13 2.19 -8.65
CA HIS A 54 3.75 2.97 -7.58
C HIS A 54 3.11 2.70 -6.22
N LYS A 55 1.78 2.59 -6.12
CA LYS A 55 1.11 2.19 -4.87
C LYS A 55 1.61 0.83 -4.38
N MET A 56 1.71 -0.15 -5.26
CA MET A 56 2.22 -1.48 -4.91
C MET A 56 3.71 -1.46 -4.54
N LEU A 57 4.53 -0.69 -5.25
CA LEU A 57 5.95 -0.51 -4.92
C LEU A 57 6.12 0.11 -3.52
N ASN A 58 5.34 1.14 -3.21
CA ASN A 58 5.37 1.81 -1.91
C ASN A 58 4.88 0.89 -0.79
N LEU A 59 3.86 0.07 -1.04
CA LEU A 59 3.42 -0.96 -0.10
C LEU A 59 4.54 -1.97 0.20
N ARG A 60 5.19 -2.53 -0.83
CA ARG A 60 6.31 -3.47 -0.67
C ARG A 60 7.45 -2.84 0.14
N LYS A 61 7.84 -1.59 -0.18
CA LYS A 61 8.85 -0.84 0.57
C LYS A 61 8.44 -0.63 2.04
N SER A 62 7.17 -0.29 2.30
CA SER A 62 6.65 -0.08 3.65
C SER A 62 6.67 -1.37 4.47
N LEU A 63 6.24 -2.49 3.88
CA LEU A 63 6.25 -3.80 4.54
C LEU A 63 7.67 -4.27 4.86
N LYS A 64 8.61 -4.11 3.90
CA LYS A 64 10.03 -4.42 4.14
C LYS A 64 10.58 -3.64 5.33
N LYS A 65 10.37 -2.31 5.36
CA LYS A 65 10.78 -1.46 6.49
C LYS A 65 10.14 -1.84 7.82
N ARG A 66 8.90 -2.34 7.82
CA ARG A 66 8.24 -2.82 9.05
C ARG A 66 8.83 -4.13 9.53
N ALA A 67 9.09 -5.07 8.62
CA ALA A 67 9.75 -6.33 8.95
C ALA A 67 11.15 -6.11 9.51
N GLU A 68 11.95 -5.23 8.91
CA GLU A 68 13.30 -4.88 9.37
C GLU A 68 13.32 -4.20 10.75
N ARG A 69 12.26 -3.50 11.15
CA ARG A 69 12.19 -2.88 12.48
C ARG A 69 11.95 -3.86 13.62
N GLY A 70 11.42 -5.05 13.33
CA GLY A 70 11.06 -6.03 14.36
C GLY A 70 9.98 -5.51 15.32
N THR A 71 10.01 -5.98 16.56
CA THR A 71 9.04 -5.65 17.61
C THR A 71 9.56 -4.57 18.56
N TYR A 72 8.65 -3.70 19.02
CA TYR A 72 8.92 -2.74 20.09
C TYR A 72 8.17 -3.15 21.36
N THR A 73 8.61 -2.60 22.51
CA THR A 73 7.93 -2.76 23.79
C THR A 73 7.04 -1.56 24.06
N CYS A 74 5.78 -1.80 24.42
CA CYS A 74 4.81 -0.74 24.73
C CYS A 74 5.20 -0.02 26.03
N ALA A 75 5.36 1.31 25.98
CA ALA A 75 5.70 2.12 27.15
C ALA A 75 4.60 2.17 28.24
N CYS A 76 3.38 1.73 27.92
CA CYS A 76 2.24 1.75 28.86
C CYS A 76 2.01 0.39 29.54
N CYS A 77 2.02 -0.71 28.78
CA CYS A 77 1.69 -2.05 29.30
C CYS A 77 2.86 -3.04 29.30
N GLY A 78 4.00 -2.71 28.69
CA GLY A 78 5.16 -3.60 28.61
C GLY A 78 5.06 -4.72 27.56
N GLU A 79 3.94 -4.85 26.84
CA GLU A 79 3.79 -5.88 25.80
C GLU A 79 4.60 -5.57 24.54
N GLN A 80 5.07 -6.61 23.86
CA GLN A 80 5.69 -6.48 22.54
C GLN A 80 4.62 -6.22 21.46
N PHE A 81 4.93 -5.35 20.51
CA PHE A 81 4.06 -5.04 19.38
C PHE A 81 4.86 -4.75 18.10
N LEU A 82 4.19 -4.84 16.95
CA LEU A 82 4.79 -4.52 15.64
C LEU A 82 4.57 -3.04 15.30
N PRO A 83 5.62 -2.19 15.29
CA PRO A 83 5.48 -0.76 15.09
C PRO A 83 5.28 -0.40 13.61
N ILE A 84 4.20 0.33 13.31
CA ILE A 84 3.96 0.85 11.96
C ILE A 84 4.94 2.00 11.63
N ARG A 85 5.23 2.85 12.62
CA ARG A 85 6.16 4.00 12.51
C ARG A 85 7.40 3.77 13.37
N ALA A 86 8.52 4.37 12.98
CA ALA A 86 9.80 4.22 13.69
C ALA A 86 9.79 4.83 15.10
N ASP A 87 8.95 5.84 15.34
CA ASP A 87 8.77 6.56 16.60
C ASP A 87 7.60 6.01 17.44
N ALA A 88 7.05 4.84 17.08
CA ALA A 88 5.94 4.25 17.82
C ALA A 88 6.36 3.91 19.26
N ARG A 89 5.53 4.25 20.24
CA ARG A 89 5.79 3.96 21.67
C ARG A 89 4.72 3.10 22.34
N TYR A 90 3.56 2.93 21.69
CA TYR A 90 2.40 2.28 22.29
C TYR A 90 1.83 1.25 21.32
N CYS A 91 1.44 0.09 21.84
CA CYS A 91 0.80 -0.98 21.07
C CYS A 91 -0.60 -0.60 20.56
N SER A 92 -1.26 0.37 21.19
CA SER A 92 -2.63 0.77 20.86
C SER A 92 -2.93 2.22 21.25
N ASN A 93 -4.01 2.77 20.68
CA ASN A 93 -4.55 4.08 21.10
C ASN A 93 -4.99 4.09 22.56
N ALA A 94 -5.49 2.97 23.08
CA ALA A 94 -5.88 2.83 24.48
C ALA A 94 -4.67 3.01 25.42
N CYS A 95 -3.56 2.32 25.13
CA CYS A 95 -2.30 2.49 25.86
C CYS A 95 -1.76 3.92 25.78
N ARG A 96 -1.79 4.53 24.59
CA ARG A 96 -1.39 5.94 24.41
C ARG A 96 -2.21 6.89 25.30
N GLN A 97 -3.53 6.71 25.33
CA GLN A 97 -4.42 7.57 26.13
C GLN A 97 -4.30 7.31 27.64
N LYS A 98 -4.09 6.05 28.06
CA LYS A 98 -3.87 5.70 29.47
C LYS A 98 -2.59 6.37 29.99
N ASP A 99 -1.49 6.22 29.26
CA ASP A 99 -0.21 6.85 29.61
C ASP A 99 -0.31 8.39 29.65
N TYR A 100 -1.01 9.00 28.68
CA TYR A 100 -1.26 10.44 28.69
C TYR A 100 -2.02 10.90 29.94
N ARG A 101 -3.11 10.19 30.30
CA ARG A 101 -3.90 10.48 31.49
C ARG A 101 -3.07 10.36 32.78
N GLN A 102 -2.25 9.31 32.89
CA GLN A 102 -1.36 9.13 34.05
C GLN A 102 -0.36 10.27 34.19
N ARG A 103 0.29 10.67 33.08
CA ARG A 103 1.24 11.81 33.10
C ARG A 103 0.56 13.12 33.49
N LYS A 104 -0.65 13.36 33.02
CA LYS A 104 -1.44 14.54 33.40
C LYS A 104 -1.83 14.53 34.88
N ALA A 105 -2.29 13.39 35.42
CA ALA A 105 -2.61 13.26 36.83
C ALA A 105 -1.37 13.46 37.72
N ASN A 106 -0.25 12.83 37.37
CA ASN A 106 1.00 12.95 38.11
C ASN A 106 1.55 14.40 38.10
N ALA A 107 1.39 15.13 36.99
CA ALA A 107 1.79 16.53 36.92
C ALA A 107 0.89 17.43 37.78
N ALA A 108 -0.40 17.10 37.89
CA ALA A 108 -1.34 17.83 38.74
C ALA A 108 -1.13 17.54 40.24
N SER A 109 -0.61 16.36 40.60
CA SER A 109 -0.31 16.00 42.00
C SER A 109 1.03 16.55 42.53
N ILE A 110 1.82 17.23 41.69
CA ILE A 110 3.11 17.85 42.05
C ILE A 110 2.95 19.36 42.31
N LEU A 111 1.75 19.91 42.09
CA LEU A 111 1.35 21.29 42.43
C LEU A 111 0.52 21.30 43.72
#